data_AF-A0A7Z9W6C2-F1
#
_entry.id   AF-A0A7Z9W6C2-F1
#
_cell.length_a   1.000
_cell.length_b   1.000
_cell.length_c   1.000
_cell.angle_alpha   90.00
_cell.angle_beta   90.00
_cell.angle_gamma   90.00
#
_symmetry.space_group_name_H-M   'P 1'
#
loop_
_entity.id
_entity.type
_entity.pdbx_description
1 polymer ?
#
loop_
_entity_poly.entity_id
_entity_poly.type
_entity_poly.pdbx_seq_one_letter_code
_entity_poly.pdbx_strand_id
1 'polypeptide(L)' 'MIDTIYLEEAVRTHPRTVEILDLFPRARLISCERYGEVFNPRSQNFRIQKQLPALILAEKFNGHVLLAPEGFGIGD' A
#
# COMPACT_ATOMS: atom_id res chain seq x y z
N MET A 1 -1.00 -15.22 6.06
CA MET A 1 -2.24 -14.88 5.32
C MET A 1 -2.59 -13.45 5.71
N ILE A 2 -2.92 -12.60 4.75
CA ILE A 2 -3.34 -11.21 5.04
C ILE A 2 -4.71 -11.24 5.71
N ASP A 3 -4.82 -10.71 6.92
CA ASP A 3 -6.09 -10.65 7.67
C ASP A 3 -6.76 -9.27 7.57
N THR A 4 -5.97 -8.21 7.34
CA THR A 4 -6.44 -6.83 7.32
C THR A 4 -5.96 -6.12 6.06
N ILE A 5 -6.88 -5.39 5.41
CA ILE A 5 -6.62 -4.55 4.25
C ILE A 5 -7.06 -3.13 4.57
N TYR A 6 -6.13 -2.18 4.44
CA TYR A 6 -6.43 -0.75 4.45
C TYR A 6 -6.68 -0.29 3.01
N LEU A 7 -7.81 0.36 2.78
CA LEU A 7 -8.25 0.78 1.46
C LEU A 7 -8.44 2.30 1.46
N GLU A 8 -7.71 3.00 0.59
CA GLU A 8 -7.98 4.41 0.32
C GLU A 8 -9.28 4.55 -0.48
N GLU A 9 -10.11 5.52 -0.10
CA GLU A 9 -11.39 5.79 -0.80
C GLU A 9 -11.19 6.09 -2.29
N ALA A 10 -10.08 6.75 -2.65
CA ALA A 10 -9.75 7.12 -4.03
C ALA A 10 -9.63 5.90 -4.97
N VAL A 11 -9.28 4.73 -4.46
CA VAL A 11 -9.10 3.50 -5.27
C VAL A 11 -10.17 2.45 -5.02
N ARG A 12 -11.22 2.75 -4.25
CA ARG A 12 -12.29 1.80 -3.91
C ARG A 12 -12.93 1.14 -5.13
N THR A 13 -13.15 1.91 -6.20
CA THR A 13 -13.83 1.45 -7.43
C THR A 13 -12.87 1.01 -8.52
N HIS A 14 -11.55 1.06 -8.29
CA HIS A 14 -10.56 0.70 -9.29
C HIS A 14 -10.64 -0.81 -9.60
N PRO A 15 -10.64 -1.26 -10.87
CA PRO A 15 -10.80 -2.68 -11.22
C PRO A 15 -9.80 -3.60 -10.50
N ARG A 16 -8.53 -3.20 -10.47
CA ARG A 16 -7.48 -3.94 -9.73
C ARG A 16 -7.73 -4.03 -8.23
N THR A 17 -8.37 -3.03 -7.61
CA THR A 17 -8.75 -3.11 -6.19
C THR A 17 -9.74 -4.25 -6.00
N VAL A 18 -10.78 -4.31 -6.83
CA VAL A 18 -11.80 -5.37 -6.77
C VAL A 18 -11.16 -6.75 -6.95
N GLU A 19 -10.33 -6.92 -7.97
CA GLU A 19 -9.59 -8.18 -8.22
C GLU A 19 -8.76 -8.61 -7.00
N ILE A 20 -8.08 -7.67 -6.32
CA ILE A 20 -7.30 -7.98 -5.12
C ILE A 20 -8.21 -8.33 -3.95
N LEU A 21 -9.33 -7.63 -3.76
CA LEU A 21 -10.27 -7.92 -2.67
C LEU A 21 -10.88 -9.33 -2.82
N ASP A 22 -11.14 -9.77 -4.04
CA ASP A 22 -11.65 -11.12 -4.33
C ASP A 22 -10.64 -12.23 -3.92
N LEU A 23 -9.34 -11.93 -3.90
CA LEU A 23 -8.31 -12.85 -3.39
C LEU A 23 -8.33 -12.98 -1.86
N PHE A 24 -8.93 -12.01 -1.15
CA PHE A 24 -8.95 -11.93 0.31
C PHE A 24 -10.37 -11.75 0.87
N PRO A 25 -11.32 -12.66 0.58
CA PRO A 25 -12.74 -12.47 0.92
C PRO A 25 -13.03 -12.46 2.43
N ARG A 26 -12.08 -12.92 3.26
CA ARG A 26 -12.18 -12.94 4.72
C ARG A 26 -11.38 -11.82 5.40
N ALA A 27 -10.66 -10.99 4.64
CA ALA A 27 -9.89 -9.93 5.23
C ALA A 27 -10.80 -8.81 5.74
N ARG A 28 -10.45 -8.27 6.90
CA ARG A 28 -11.08 -7.07 7.44
C ARG A 28 -10.70 -5.87 6.59
N LEU A 29 -11.69 -5.13 6.11
CA LEU A 29 -11.50 -3.91 5.35
C LEU A 29 -11.59 -2.69 6.27
N ILE A 30 -10.58 -1.83 6.21
CA ILE A 30 -10.54 -0.55 6.92
C ILE A 30 -10.38 0.54 5.87
N SER A 31 -11.37 1.42 5.80
CA SER A 31 -11.34 2.54 4.87
C SER A 31 -10.60 3.73 5.46
N CYS A 32 -9.85 4.46 4.63
CA CYS A 32 -9.12 5.66 5.03
C CYS A 32 -9.04 6.65 3.88
N GLU A 33 -8.80 7.93 4.17
CA GLU A 33 -8.54 8.91 3.12
C GLU A 33 -7.13 8.73 2.57
N ARG A 34 -6.12 8.67 3.47
CA ARG A 34 -4.71 8.47 3.11
C ARG A 34 -4.04 7.45 4.01
N TYR A 35 -3.31 6.50 3.42
CA TYR A 35 -2.60 5.48 4.20
C TYR A 35 -1.54 6.07 5.13
N GLY A 36 -0.96 7.22 4.76
CA GLY A 36 0.11 7.88 5.51
C GLY A 36 -0.31 8.39 6.89
N GLU A 37 -1.62 8.56 7.13
CA GLU A 37 -2.15 8.93 8.46
C GLU A 37 -2.17 7.74 9.43
N VAL A 38 -2.23 6.53 8.89
CA VAL A 38 -2.42 5.29 9.66
C VAL A 38 -1.11 4.50 9.77
N PHE A 39 -0.28 4.55 8.72
CA PHE A 39 0.98 3.81 8.66
C PHE A 39 2.17 4.65 9.08
N ASN A 40 3.06 4.04 9.86
CA ASN A 40 4.30 4.65 10.35
C ASN A 40 4.13 5.93 11.20
N PRO A 41 3.15 6.01 12.14
CA PRO A 41 3.14 7.10 13.11
C PRO A 41 4.42 7.11 13.95
N ARG A 42 4.80 8.29 14.47
CA ARG A 42 5.99 8.43 15.32
C ARG A 42 5.93 7.46 16.49
N SER A 43 7.08 6.85 16.80
CA SER A 43 7.25 5.89 17.89
C SER A 43 6.51 4.56 17.71
N GLN A 44 6.06 4.22 16.50
CA GLN A 44 5.52 2.89 16.21
C GLN A 44 6.58 1.80 16.40
N ASN A 45 6.21 0.71 17.09
CA ASN A 45 7.08 -0.45 17.25
C ASN A 45 7.01 -1.36 16.00
N PHE A 46 8.03 -1.26 15.15
CA PHE A 46 8.15 -2.05 13.93
C PHE A 46 8.15 -3.57 14.14
N ARG A 47 8.67 -4.06 15.28
CA ARG A 47 8.70 -5.50 15.56
C ARG A 47 7.29 -6.05 15.73
N ILE A 48 6.42 -5.32 16.43
CA ILE A 48 5.01 -5.69 16.61
C ILE A 48 4.28 -5.64 15.26
N GLN A 49 4.52 -4.60 14.45
CA GLN A 49 3.90 -4.49 13.12
C GLN A 49 4.21 -5.70 12.23
N LYS A 50 5.45 -6.21 12.26
CA LYS A 50 5.85 -7.36 11.45
C LYS A 50 5.23 -8.69 11.89
N GLN A 51 4.63 -8.78 13.08
CA GLN A 51 3.94 -10.00 13.53
C GLN A 51 2.63 -10.22 12.77
N LEU A 52 1.95 -9.14 12.37
CA LEU A 52 0.67 -9.19 11.67
C LEU A 52 0.69 -8.18 10.51
N PRO A 53 1.32 -8.55 9.37
CA PRO A 53 1.39 -7.65 8.22
C PRO A 53 0.01 -7.46 7.58
N ALA A 54 -0.35 -6.20 7.37
CA ALA A 54 -1.54 -5.81 6.62
C ALA A 54 -1.19 -5.43 5.18
N LEU A 55 -2.19 -5.48 4.29
CA LEU A 55 -2.08 -4.96 2.92
C LEU A 55 -2.65 -3.54 2.85
N ILE A 56 -2.04 -2.69 2.02
CA ILE A 56 -2.52 -1.34 1.74
C ILE A 56 -2.86 -1.26 0.26
N LEU A 57 -4.07 -0.81 -0.06
CA LEU A 57 -4.50 -0.44 -1.41
C LEU A 57 -4.68 1.07 -1.43
N ALA A 58 -3.82 1.75 -2.20
CA ALA A 58 -3.71 3.20 -2.19
C ALA A 58 -3.44 3.74 -3.59
N GLU A 59 -3.80 5.01 -3.81
CA GLU A 59 -3.49 5.72 -5.03
C GLU A 59 -2.03 6.17 -5.05
N LYS A 60 -1.33 5.93 -6.16
CA LYS A 60 0.01 6.48 -6.38
C LYS A 60 -0.11 7.83 -7.08
N PHE A 61 -0.02 8.91 -6.31
CA PHE A 61 -0.18 10.29 -6.82
C PHE A 61 1.01 10.80 -7.66
N ASN A 62 2.25 10.43 -7.32
CA ASN A 62 3.46 10.99 -7.93
C ASN A 62 4.62 9.98 -7.95
N GLY A 63 5.70 10.31 -8.68
CA GLY A 63 6.95 9.54 -8.67
C GLY A 63 6.78 8.13 -9.23
N HIS A 64 6.07 7.99 -10.37
CA HIS A 64 5.82 6.71 -11.02
C HIS A 64 7.12 5.91 -11.21
N VAL A 65 8.19 6.59 -11.62
CA VAL A 65 9.56 6.08 -11.72
C VAL A 65 10.51 7.21 -11.29
N LEU A 66 11.51 6.90 -10.45
CA LEU A 66 12.62 7.83 -10.22
C LEU A 66 13.55 7.78 -11.42
N LEU A 67 13.98 8.93 -11.93
CA LEU A 67 14.96 8.96 -13.01
C LEU A 67 16.24 8.23 -12.56
N ALA A 68 16.83 7.48 -13.49
CA ALA A 68 18.16 6.95 -13.29
C ALA A 68 19.13 8.14 -13.08
N PRO A 69 20.06 8.05 -12.12
CA PRO A 69 21.13 9.03 -12.01
C PRO A 69 21.93 9.10 -13.31
N GLU A 70 22.50 10.27 -13.62
CA GLU A 70 23.37 10.45 -14.76
C GLU A 70 24.56 9.46 -14.71
N GLY A 71 24.87 8.80 -15.84
CA GLY A 71 25.95 7.81 -15.94
C GLY A 71 25.64 6.39 -15.43
N PHE A 72 24.39 6.12 -15.04
CA PHE A 72 23.91 4.77 -14.66
C PHE A 72 23.07 4.09 -15.75
N GLY A 73 23.12 4.58 -16.99
CA GLY A 73 22.54 3.89 -18.13
C GLY A 73 23.30 2.59 -18.42
N ILE A 74 22.58 1.52 -18.75
CA ILE A 74 23.24 0.30 -19.24
C ILE A 74 23.67 0.56 -20.68
N GLY A 75 24.97 0.67 -20.92
CA GLY A 75 25.54 0.83 -22.26
C GLY A 75 25.99 2.25 -22.63
N ASP A 76 26.12 3.15 -21.64
CA ASP A 76 26.81 4.43 -21.80
C ASP A 76 28.35 4.26 -21.86
#